data_AF-A0ABD5SA86-F1
#
_entry.id   AF-A0ABD5SA86-F1
#
_cell.length_a   1.000
_cell.length_b   1.000
_cell.length_c   1.000
_cell.angle_alpha   90.00
_cell.angle_beta   90.00
_cell.angle_gamma   90.00
#
_symmetry.space_group_name_H-M   'P 1'
#
loop_
_entity.id
_entity.type
_entity.pdbx_description
1 polymer ?
#
loop_
_entity_poly.entity_id
_entity_poly.type
_entity_poly.pdbx_seq_one_letter_code
_entity_poly.pdbx_strand_id
1 'polypeptide(L)' 'MAITCADCDTEFKTAAALTQHLPLHHDTCGVCNERFDGTDALREHVHEAH' A
#
# COMPACT_ATOMS: atom_id res chain seq x y z
N MET A 1 10.95 0.12 19.04
CA MET A 1 10.87 0.76 17.71
C MET A 1 9.73 0.10 16.96
N ALA A 2 8.67 0.84 16.68
CA ALA A 2 7.68 0.43 15.69
C ALA A 2 8.17 0.86 14.31
N ILE A 3 7.80 0.12 13.28
CA ILE A 3 8.12 0.41 11.89
C ILE A 3 6.79 0.69 11.20
N THR A 4 6.62 1.92 10.73
CA THR A 4 5.40 2.35 10.02
C THR A 4 5.55 2.06 8.53
N CYS A 5 4.49 1.61 7.89
CA CYS A 5 4.45 1.57 6.43
C CYS A 5 4.54 3.00 5.87
N ALA A 6 5.18 3.18 4.71
CA ALA A 6 5.24 4.48 4.06
C ALA A 6 3.96 4.78 3.26
N ASP A 7 3.28 3.72 2.80
CA ASP A 7 2.08 3.78 1.98
C ASP A 7 0.79 3.78 2.82
N CYS A 8 0.87 3.47 4.12
CA CYS A 8 -0.25 3.56 5.05
C CYS A 8 0.18 3.75 6.51
N ASP A 9 -0.72 4.19 7.38
CA ASP A 9 -0.47 4.41 8.82
C ASP A 9 -0.40 3.12 9.66
N THR A 10 -0.16 1.96 9.03
CA THR A 10 -0.07 0.69 9.76
C THR A 10 1.30 0.53 10.41
N GLU A 11 1.31 0.25 11.71
CA GLU A 11 2.53 0.05 12.51
C GLU A 11 2.85 -1.44 12.72
N PHE A 12 4.12 -1.79 12.56
CA PHE A 12 4.64 -3.15 12.70
C PHE A 12 5.72 -3.22 13.77
N LYS A 13 5.77 -4.35 14.50
CA LYS A 13 6.79 -4.59 15.53
C LYS A 13 8.10 -5.13 14.97
N THR A 14 8.12 -5.59 13.72
CA THR A 14 9.29 -6.19 13.07
C THR A 14 9.36 -5.85 11.59
N ALA A 15 10.58 -5.81 11.03
CA ALA A 15 10.77 -5.55 9.61
C ALA A 15 10.16 -6.64 8.73
N ALA A 16 10.22 -7.91 9.18
CA ALA A 16 9.61 -9.04 8.47
C ALA A 16 8.08 -8.93 8.35
N ALA A 17 7.42 -8.32 9.34
CA ALA A 17 5.97 -8.07 9.26
C ALA A 17 5.66 -6.95 8.25
N LEU A 18 6.44 -5.87 8.23
CA LEU A 18 6.32 -4.84 7.18
C LEU A 18 6.57 -5.41 5.78
N THR A 19 7.63 -6.21 5.60
CA THR A 19 7.96 -6.80 4.29
C THR A 19 6.85 -7.71 3.77
N GLN A 20 6.18 -8.46 4.64
CA GLN A 20 5.01 -9.27 4.25
C GLN A 20 3.75 -8.45 3.98
N HIS A 21 3.69 -7.22 4.49
CA HIS A 21 2.58 -6.30 4.29
C HIS A 21 2.68 -5.53 2.97
N LEU A 22 3.88 -5.15 2.52
CA LEU A 22 4.09 -4.39 1.26
C LEU A 22 3.36 -4.98 0.03
N PRO A 23 3.32 -6.31 -0.20
CA PRO A 23 2.59 -6.88 -1.33
C PRO A 23 1.07 -6.66 -1.28
N LEU A 24 0.49 -6.41 -0.10
CA LEU A 24 -0.94 -6.10 0.04
C LEU A 24 -1.29 -4.74 -0.56
N HIS A 25 -0.31 -3.86 -0.75
CA HIS A 25 -0.48 -2.60 -1.46
C HIS A 25 -0.43 -2.75 -2.99
N HIS A 26 -0.13 -3.92 -3.54
CA HIS A 26 -0.18 -4.12 -5.00
C HIS A 26 -1.57 -3.90 -5.60
N ASP A 27 -2.61 -3.97 -4.77
CA ASP A 27 -3.99 -3.75 -5.14
C ASP A 27 -4.57 -2.48 -4.48
N THR A 28 -3.76 -1.67 -3.81
CA THR A 28 -4.23 -0.49 -3.06
C THR A 28 -3.41 0.76 -3.41
N CYS A 29 -4.06 1.90 -3.58
CA CYS A 29 -3.38 3.16 -3.88
C CYS A 29 -2.64 3.69 -2.66
N GLY A 30 -1.31 3.87 -2.76
CA GLY A 30 -0.49 4.42 -1.68
C GLY A 30 -0.73 5.90 -1.37
N VAL A 31 -1.54 6.62 -2.16
CA VAL A 31 -1.88 8.03 -1.94
C VAL A 31 -3.21 8.18 -1.20
N CYS A 32 -4.26 7.49 -1.65
CA CYS A 32 -5.62 7.60 -1.09
C CYS A 32 -6.11 6.36 -0.33
N ASN A 33 -5.32 5.27 -0.30
CA ASN A 33 -5.65 3.98 0.31
C ASN A 33 -6.90 3.29 -0.27
N GLU A 34 -7.29 3.62 -1.51
CA GLU A 34 -8.38 2.94 -2.22
C GLU A 34 -7.93 1.57 -2.76
N ARG A 35 -8.80 0.56 -2.66
CA ARG A 35 -8.52 -0.83 -3.07
C ARG A 35 -9.10 -1.10 -4.46
N PHE A 36 -8.35 -1.82 -5.29
CA PHE A 36 -8.63 -2.12 -6.69
C PHE A 36 -8.54 -3.61 -6.96
N ASP A 37 -9.28 -4.12 -7.94
CA ASP A 37 -9.27 -5.54 -8.32
C ASP A 37 -8.05 -5.95 -9.18
N GLY A 38 -7.01 -5.11 -9.22
CA GLY A 38 -5.79 -5.41 -9.96
C GLY A 38 -4.84 -4.22 -10.10
N THR A 39 -3.62 -4.53 -10.56
CA THR A 39 -2.58 -3.53 -10.77
C THR A 39 -2.89 -2.58 -11.93
N ASP A 40 -3.66 -3.00 -12.94
CA ASP A 40 -4.03 -2.13 -14.05
C ASP A 40 -5.03 -1.06 -13.63
N ALA A 41 -6.08 -1.43 -12.89
CA ALA A 41 -7.05 -0.49 -12.33
C ALA A 41 -6.39 0.47 -11.33
N LEU A 42 -5.47 -0.03 -10.49
CA LEU A 42 -4.66 0.81 -9.62
C LEU A 42 -3.80 1.80 -10.43
N ARG A 43 -3.14 1.36 -11.50
CA ARG A 43 -2.31 2.23 -12.35
C ARG A 43 -3.14 3.32 -13.03
N GLU A 44 -4.29 2.96 -13.58
CA GLU A 44 -5.22 3.93 -14.18
C GLU A 44 -5.69 4.94 -13.15
N HIS A 45 -6.10 4.47 -11.96
CA HIS A 45 -6.46 5.34 -10.85
C HIS A 45 -5.32 6.31 -10.48
N VAL A 46 -4.10 5.80 -10.29
CA VAL A 46 -2.96 6.66 -9.94
C VAL A 46 -2.67 7.67 -11.05
N HIS A 47 -2.91 7.34 -12.33
CA HIS A 47 -2.69 8.27 -13.43
C HIS A 47 -3.76 9.36 -13.54
N GLU A 48 -5.03 9.01 -13.30
CA GLU A 48 -6.17 9.91 -13.50
C GLU A 48 -6.53 10.71 -12.23
N ALA A 49 -6.24 10.19 -11.04
CA ALA A 49 -6.63 10.78 -9.76
C ALA A 49 -5.48 11.47 -8.99
N HIS A 50 -4.22 11.18 -9.31
CA HIS A 50 -3.02 11.63 -8.57
C HIS A 50 -1.88 12.06 -9.49
#